data_AF-A0A6N7FJL6-F1
#
_entry.id   AF-A0A6N7FJL6-F1
#
_cell.length_a   1.000
_cell.length_b   1.000
_cell.length_c   1.000
_cell.angle_alpha   90.00
_cell.angle_beta   90.00
_cell.angle_gamma   90.00
#
_symmetry.space_group_name_H-M   'P 1'
#
loop_
_entity.id
_entity.type
_entity.pdbx_description
1 polymer ?
#
loop_
_entity_poly.entity_id
_entity_poly.type
_entity_poly.pdbx_seq_one_letter_code
_entity_poly.pdbx_strand_id
1 'polypeptide(L)'
;MAHGRRARLKRAIGGTGEAHEVPPTPETRARLRHDVVLRLHATGRLLASHVAAALEIRTVTEAVGRGMFPTSGFGMGGGVPLQRRTGRDFLDRMTAAERLMWERRYLPWTRALALQIAAALPPVRWLQLVHDIVVDNARIRDIERRYGLRHGAAADYLRQALEIYGR
;
A
#
# COMPACT_ATOMS: atom_id res chain seq x y z
N MET A 1 -23.01 -36.17 34.37
CA MET A 1 -21.56 -36.44 34.38
C MET A 1 -20.96 -36.27 32.98
N ALA A 2 -20.50 -35.06 32.62
CA ALA A 2 -20.07 -34.71 31.26
C ALA A 2 -18.75 -33.89 31.23
N HIS A 3 -17.76 -34.26 32.07
CA HIS A 3 -16.49 -33.54 32.17
C HIS A 3 -15.29 -34.18 31.43
N GLY A 4 -15.48 -35.29 30.71
CA GLY A 4 -14.36 -36.03 30.09
C GLY A 4 -13.86 -35.56 28.72
N ARG A 5 -14.69 -34.90 27.89
CA ARG A 5 -14.32 -34.59 26.48
C ARG A 5 -13.53 -33.29 26.29
N ARG A 6 -13.72 -32.28 27.15
CA ARG A 6 -13.04 -30.97 27.02
C ARG A 6 -11.55 -31.03 27.37
N ALA A 7 -11.14 -31.97 28.22
CA ALA A 7 -9.75 -32.12 28.65
C ALA A 7 -8.84 -32.77 27.57
N ARG A 8 -9.39 -33.63 26.70
CA ARG A 8 -8.63 -34.25 25.60
C ARG A 8 -8.31 -33.28 24.46
N LEU A 9 -9.20 -32.33 24.17
CA LEU A 9 -8.95 -31.35 23.10
C LEU A 9 -7.85 -30.34 23.45
N LYS A 10 -7.74 -29.95 24.73
CA LYS A 10 -6.70 -29.02 25.20
C LYS A 10 -5.29 -29.62 25.14
N ARG A 11 -5.14 -30.95 25.22
CA ARG A 11 -3.84 -31.62 25.20
C ARG A 11 -3.30 -31.86 23.77
N ALA A 12 -4.15 -31.80 22.75
CA ALA A 12 -3.72 -31.89 21.34
C ALA A 12 -3.20 -30.55 20.77
N ILE A 13 -3.57 -29.42 21.38
CA ILE A 13 -3.18 -28.07 20.92
C ILE A 13 -1.91 -27.58 21.64
N GLY A 14 -1.41 -28.32 22.64
CA GLY A 14 -0.19 -28.00 23.39
C GLY A 14 1.11 -28.45 22.71
N GLY A 15 1.14 -28.55 21.39
CA GLY A 15 2.36 -28.83 20.62
C GLY A 15 3.07 -27.52 20.29
N THR A 16 4.20 -27.29 20.95
CA THR A 16 5.37 -26.52 20.47
C THR A 16 5.15 -25.81 19.13
N GLY A 17 4.70 -24.55 19.22
CA GLY A 17 4.68 -23.63 18.09
C GLY A 17 6.10 -23.21 17.73
N GLU A 18 6.88 -24.13 17.16
CA GLU A 18 7.87 -23.74 16.19
C GLU A 18 7.08 -23.07 15.07
N ALA A 19 7.25 -21.75 14.94
CA ALA A 19 6.76 -21.02 13.79
C ALA A 19 7.47 -21.61 12.57
N HIS A 20 6.86 -22.64 11.96
CA HIS A 20 7.22 -23.10 10.63
C HIS A 20 7.02 -21.90 9.72
N GLU A 21 8.11 -21.19 9.47
CA GLU A 21 8.21 -20.11 8.50
C GLU A 21 8.01 -20.78 7.15
N VAL A 22 6.74 -20.87 6.73
CA VAL A 22 6.36 -21.47 5.45
C VAL A 22 7.08 -20.67 4.38
N PRO A 23 8.02 -21.28 3.62
CA PRO A 23 8.75 -20.53 2.61
C PRO A 23 7.74 -19.97 1.61
N PRO A 24 7.87 -18.68 1.21
CA PRO A 24 6.90 -18.05 0.33
C PRO A 24 6.79 -18.86 -0.96
N THR A 25 5.54 -19.13 -1.37
CA THR A 25 5.24 -19.87 -2.59
C THR A 25 5.95 -19.23 -3.80
N PRO A 26 6.25 -20.00 -4.86
CA PRO A 26 6.84 -19.46 -6.08
C PRO A 26 6.05 -18.27 -6.66
N GLU A 27 4.72 -18.26 -6.55
CA GLU A 27 3.87 -17.11 -6.94
C GLU A 27 4.10 -15.90 -6.03
N THR A 28 4.33 -16.10 -4.73
CA THR A 28 4.70 -15.05 -3.77
C THR A 28 6.11 -14.51 -4.06
N ARG A 29 7.07 -15.38 -4.41
CA ARG A 29 8.42 -14.98 -4.88
C ARG A 29 8.41 -14.26 -6.22
N ALA A 30 7.53 -14.66 -7.15
CA ALA A 30 7.36 -13.99 -8.43
C ALA A 30 6.59 -12.65 -8.29
N ARG A 31 5.72 -12.53 -7.29
CA ARG A 31 5.04 -11.28 -6.88
C ARG A 31 5.91 -10.37 -6.03
N LEU A 32 6.97 -10.88 -5.40
CA LEU A 32 8.12 -10.11 -4.91
C LEU A 32 8.93 -9.55 -6.09
N ARG A 33 8.24 -8.96 -7.07
CA ARG A 33 8.82 -8.08 -8.08
C ARG A 33 9.69 -7.09 -7.33
N HIS A 34 10.95 -6.95 -7.75
CA HIS A 34 11.86 -5.97 -7.18
C HIS A 34 11.13 -4.63 -7.12
N ASP A 35 10.94 -4.14 -5.89
CA ASP A 35 10.25 -2.89 -5.61
C ASP A 35 10.90 -1.79 -6.45
N VAL A 36 10.10 -1.15 -7.30
CA VAL A 36 10.58 -0.15 -8.25
C VAL A 36 11.24 1.01 -7.52
N VAL A 37 10.73 1.39 -6.34
CA VAL A 37 11.28 2.46 -5.51
C VAL A 37 12.65 2.04 -4.96
N LEU A 38 12.78 0.84 -4.41
CA LEU A 38 14.06 0.34 -3.90
C LEU A 38 15.09 0.20 -5.01
N ARG A 39 14.68 -0.26 -6.20
CA ARG A 39 15.57 -0.35 -7.35
C ARG A 39 16.05 1.04 -7.80
N LEU A 40 15.17 2.04 -7.83
CA LEU A 40 15.55 3.41 -8.18
C LEU A 40 16.46 4.05 -7.12
N HIS A 41 16.31 3.66 -5.85
CA HIS A 41 17.24 4.06 -4.79
C HIS A 41 18.61 3.41 -4.98
N ALA A 42 18.66 2.10 -5.24
CA ALA A 42 19.91 1.37 -5.48
C ALA A 42 20.71 1.90 -6.69
N THR A 43 20.03 2.43 -7.70
CA THR A 43 20.69 3.07 -8.86
C THR A 43 21.00 4.55 -8.66
N GLY A 44 20.75 5.11 -7.46
CA GLY A 44 21.02 6.50 -7.11
C GLY A 44 20.04 7.52 -7.69
N ARG A 45 18.94 7.07 -8.33
CA ARG A 45 17.91 7.99 -8.85
C ARG A 45 16.97 8.52 -7.77
N LEU A 46 16.85 7.81 -6.65
CA LEU A 46 16.11 8.25 -5.47
C LEU A 46 17.01 8.27 -4.23
N LEU A 47 16.80 9.26 -3.37
CA LEU A 47 17.45 9.37 -2.07
C LEU A 47 16.71 8.53 -1.02
N ALA A 48 17.35 8.27 0.12
CA ALA A 48 16.72 7.55 1.23
C ALA A 48 15.46 8.26 1.75
N SER A 49 15.44 9.61 1.74
CA SER A 49 14.26 10.41 2.08
C SER A 49 13.08 10.16 1.14
N HIS A 50 13.33 9.92 -0.15
CA HIS A 50 12.29 9.60 -1.12
C HIS A 50 11.71 8.21 -0.87
N VAL A 51 12.54 7.25 -0.45
CA VAL A 51 12.08 5.91 -0.06
C VAL A 51 11.18 6.00 1.16
N ALA A 52 11.57 6.76 2.18
CA ALA A 52 10.75 6.98 3.38
C ALA A 52 9.40 7.63 3.02
N ALA A 53 9.40 8.68 2.20
CA ALA A 53 8.17 9.31 1.70
C ALA A 53 7.26 8.32 0.95
N ALA A 54 7.83 7.47 0.09
CA ALA A 54 7.07 6.46 -0.63
C ALA A 54 6.44 5.41 0.32
N LEU A 55 7.14 5.00 1.37
CA LEU A 55 6.58 4.10 2.39
C LEU A 55 5.42 4.74 3.15
N GLU A 56 5.55 6.01 3.55
CA GLU A 56 4.45 6.73 4.21
C GLU A 56 3.22 6.86 3.29
N ILE A 57 3.43 7.17 2.01
CA ILE A 57 2.36 7.21 0.99
C ILE A 57 1.65 5.85 0.89
N ARG A 58 2.40 4.74 0.88
CA ARG A 58 1.81 3.38 0.89
C ARG A 58 0.98 3.14 2.13
N THR A 59 1.54 3.42 3.31
CA THR A 59 0.85 3.23 4.60
C THR A 59 -0.46 4.02 4.64
N VAL A 60 -0.44 5.29 4.25
CA VAL A 60 -1.65 6.12 4.23
C VAL A 60 -2.66 5.62 3.19
N THR A 61 -2.21 5.27 1.98
CA THR A 61 -3.11 4.75 0.93
C THR A 61 -3.76 3.43 1.34
N GLU A 62 -2.99 2.53 1.95
CA GLU A 62 -3.51 1.29 2.51
C GLU A 62 -4.56 1.59 3.59
N ALA A 63 -4.25 2.49 4.53
CA ALA A 63 -5.18 2.88 5.59
C ALA A 63 -6.50 3.47 5.06
N VAL A 64 -6.44 4.28 3.99
CA VAL A 64 -7.64 4.79 3.29
C VAL A 64 -8.43 3.63 2.66
N GLY A 65 -7.74 2.69 2.01
CA GLY A 65 -8.36 1.56 1.32
C GLY A 65 -8.91 0.46 2.23
N ARG A 66 -8.44 0.35 3.48
CA ARG A 66 -8.91 -0.66 4.45
C ARG A 66 -10.42 -0.61 4.58
N GLY A 67 -11.10 -1.71 4.25
CA GLY A 67 -12.55 -1.83 4.38
C GLY A 67 -13.38 -1.05 3.35
N MET A 68 -12.77 -0.47 2.31
CA MET A 68 -13.50 -0.03 1.11
C MET A 68 -13.81 -1.20 0.18
N PHE A 69 -12.92 -2.20 0.16
CA PHE A 69 -13.13 -3.44 -0.57
C PHE A 69 -13.43 -4.53 0.46
N PRO A 70 -14.59 -5.22 0.37
CA PRO A 70 -14.76 -6.46 1.11
C PRO A 70 -13.66 -7.39 0.62
N THR A 71 -12.71 -7.74 1.50
CA THR A 71 -11.86 -8.89 1.24
C THR A 71 -12.83 -10.04 0.99
N SER A 72 -12.83 -10.58 -0.22
CA SER A 72 -13.60 -11.76 -0.58
C SER A 72 -13.08 -12.88 0.31
N GLY A 73 -13.65 -12.99 1.50
CA GLY A 73 -13.46 -14.13 2.37
C GLY A 73 -13.99 -15.31 1.59
N PHE A 74 -13.09 -16.03 0.94
CA PHE A 74 -13.32 -17.38 0.45
C PHE A 74 -13.39 -18.28 1.69
N GLY A 75 -14.39 -18.04 2.53
CA GLY A 75 -14.73 -18.85 3.68
C GLY A 75 -15.74 -19.88 3.24
N MET A 76 -15.25 -21.02 2.75
CA MET A 76 -16.04 -22.24 2.79
C MET A 76 -16.33 -22.54 4.27
N GLY A 77 -17.57 -22.30 4.69
CA GLY A 77 -18.09 -22.80 5.96
C GLY A 77 -18.63 -21.72 6.89
N GLY A 78 -19.96 -21.69 7.02
CA GLY A 78 -20.65 -21.12 8.19
C GLY A 78 -20.84 -19.61 8.13
N GLY A 79 -22.05 -19.20 7.71
CA GLY A 79 -22.46 -17.80 7.67
C GLY A 79 -22.24 -17.08 9.00
N VAL A 80 -21.34 -16.11 8.98
CA VAL A 80 -21.37 -14.99 9.91
C VAL A 80 -22.18 -13.90 9.21
N PRO A 81 -23.27 -13.39 9.80
CA PRO A 81 -24.07 -12.36 9.15
C PRO A 81 -23.19 -11.15 8.84
N LEU A 82 -23.32 -10.62 7.62
CA LEU A 82 -22.79 -9.33 7.20
C LEU A 82 -23.12 -8.31 8.30
N GLN A 83 -22.13 -7.99 9.13
CA GLN A 83 -22.25 -6.91 10.09
C GLN A 83 -22.57 -5.67 9.26
N ARG A 84 -23.76 -5.13 9.49
CA ARG A 84 -24.26 -3.90 8.87
C ARG A 84 -23.13 -2.89 8.82
N ARG A 85 -22.91 -2.31 7.64
CA ARG A 85 -22.09 -1.11 7.43
C ARG A 85 -22.54 -0.03 8.43
N THR A 86 -21.98 -0.04 9.63
CA THR A 86 -21.91 1.18 10.43
C THR A 86 -21.06 2.10 9.59
N GLY A 87 -21.62 3.22 9.15
CA GLY A 87 -20.94 4.25 8.35
C GLY A 87 -19.83 4.95 9.15
N ARG A 88 -18.86 4.17 9.63
CA ARG A 88 -17.60 4.67 10.14
C ARG A 88 -16.81 5.17 8.95
N ASP A 89 -16.44 6.43 9.02
CA ASP A 89 -15.60 7.08 8.02
C ASP A 89 -14.25 6.33 7.97
N PHE A 90 -13.53 6.40 6.85
CA PHE A 90 -12.21 5.76 6.77
C PHE A 90 -11.25 6.34 7.82
N LEU A 91 -11.46 7.59 8.22
CA LEU A 91 -10.75 8.26 9.31
C LEU A 91 -10.92 7.55 10.65
N ASP A 92 -12.09 6.97 10.92
CA ASP A 92 -12.35 6.22 12.16
C ASP A 92 -11.58 4.89 12.23
N ARG A 93 -11.08 4.42 11.08
CA ARG A 93 -10.30 3.18 10.95
C ARG A 93 -8.79 3.42 10.95
N MET A 94 -8.36 4.68 10.81
CA MET A 94 -6.97 5.06 10.92
C MET A 94 -6.55 5.09 12.38
N THR A 95 -5.34 4.63 12.66
CA THR A 95 -4.68 4.93 13.93
C THR A 95 -4.42 6.44 14.05
N ALA A 96 -4.21 6.95 15.26
CA ALA A 96 -3.90 8.36 15.48
C ALA A 96 -2.66 8.82 14.68
N ALA A 97 -1.64 7.96 14.56
CA ALA A 97 -0.44 8.24 13.78
C ALA A 97 -0.72 8.31 12.27
N GLU A 98 -1.50 7.38 11.72
CA GLU A 98 -1.90 7.39 10.30
C GLU A 98 -2.73 8.61 9.96
N ARG A 99 -3.66 8.98 10.84
CA ARG A 99 -4.46 10.19 10.69
C ARG A 99 -3.59 11.44 10.68
N LEU A 100 -2.60 11.52 11.58
CA LEU A 100 -1.67 12.65 11.60
C LEU A 100 -0.85 12.74 10.30
N MET A 101 -0.35 11.61 9.79
CA MET A 101 0.35 11.55 8.50
C MET A 101 -0.57 11.97 7.34
N TRP A 102 -1.83 11.52 7.36
CA TRP A 102 -2.82 11.87 6.34
C TRP A 102 -3.13 13.37 6.35
N GLU A 103 -3.47 13.95 7.50
CA GLU A 103 -3.85 15.37 7.63
C GLU A 103 -2.68 16.31 7.36
N ARG A 104 -1.49 16.01 7.89
CA ARG A 104 -0.35 16.96 7.86
C ARG A 104 0.51 16.87 6.61
N ARG A 105 0.60 15.70 5.99
CA ARG A 105 1.53 15.47 4.87
C ARG A 105 0.81 15.08 3.60
N TYR A 106 0.05 13.99 3.66
CA TYR A 106 -0.57 13.41 2.46
C TYR A 106 -1.62 14.34 1.82
N LEU A 107 -2.52 14.93 2.61
CA LEU A 107 -3.58 15.78 2.08
C LEU A 107 -3.04 17.09 1.48
N PRO A 108 -2.13 17.85 2.13
CA PRO A 108 -1.48 19.00 1.49
C PRO A 108 -0.71 18.63 0.23
N TRP A 109 0.00 17.51 0.23
CA TRP A 109 0.74 17.01 -0.92
C TRP A 109 -0.15 16.70 -2.12
N THR A 110 -1.26 15.98 -1.93
CA THR A 110 -2.20 15.69 -3.03
C THR A 110 -2.79 16.96 -3.63
N ARG A 111 -3.09 17.97 -2.80
CA ARG A 111 -3.53 19.31 -3.26
C ARG A 111 -2.44 20.03 -4.06
N ALA A 112 -1.19 19.99 -3.58
CA ALA A 112 -0.06 20.60 -4.28
C ALA A 112 0.14 19.98 -5.66
N LEU A 113 0.08 18.65 -5.77
CA LEU A 113 0.18 17.96 -7.06
C LEU A 113 -1.00 18.25 -7.99
N ALA A 114 -2.22 18.37 -7.45
CA ALA A 114 -3.39 18.71 -8.24
C ALA A 114 -3.27 20.11 -8.87
N LEU A 115 -2.69 21.09 -8.16
CA LEU A 115 -2.45 22.43 -8.69
C LEU A 115 -1.40 22.46 -9.81
N GLN A 116 -0.39 21.58 -9.76
CA GLN A 116 0.62 21.50 -10.82
C GLN A 116 0.06 20.99 -12.16
N ILE A 117 -0.98 20.15 -12.13
CA ILE A 117 -1.68 19.67 -13.33
C ILE A 117 -2.39 20.83 -14.06
N ALA A 118 -2.89 21.82 -13.33
CA ALA A 118 -3.54 22.99 -13.92
C ALA A 118 -2.55 23.94 -14.63
N ALA A 119 -1.24 23.81 -14.37
CA ALA A 119 -0.19 24.74 -14.79
C ALA A 119 0.62 24.30 -16.04
N ALA A 120 0.00 23.56 -16.97
CA ALA A 120 0.55 23.23 -18.31
C ALA A 120 1.58 22.09 -18.42
N LEU A 121 1.58 21.13 -17.49
CA LEU A 121 2.17 19.80 -17.74
C LEU A 121 1.21 18.95 -18.60
N PRO A 122 1.71 17.98 -19.40
CA PRO A 122 0.83 17.09 -20.18
C PRO A 122 -0.25 16.47 -19.27
N PRO A 123 -1.40 16.00 -19.79
CA PRO A 123 -2.56 15.57 -18.99
C PRO A 123 -2.34 14.30 -18.15
N VAL A 124 -1.09 13.97 -17.83
CA VAL A 124 -0.70 13.00 -16.83
C VAL A 124 -1.26 13.47 -15.51
N ARG A 125 -2.18 12.68 -14.96
CA ARG A 125 -2.60 12.80 -13.57
C ARG A 125 -1.37 12.46 -12.71
N TRP A 126 -0.55 13.47 -12.37
CA TRP A 126 0.74 13.27 -11.69
C TRP A 126 0.57 12.46 -10.40
N LEU A 127 -0.49 12.75 -9.64
CA LEU A 127 -0.88 11.94 -8.49
C LEU A 127 -1.08 10.46 -8.87
N GLN A 128 -1.83 10.17 -9.94
CA GLN A 128 -2.04 8.80 -10.43
C GLN A 128 -0.72 8.12 -10.83
N LEU A 129 0.18 8.84 -11.51
CA LEU A 129 1.51 8.30 -11.86
C LEU A 129 2.27 7.87 -10.61
N VAL A 130 2.24 8.67 -9.53
CA VAL A 130 2.88 8.32 -8.27
C VAL A 130 2.22 7.10 -7.65
N HIS A 131 0.88 7.04 -7.61
CA HIS A 131 0.17 5.87 -7.10
C HIS A 131 0.49 4.59 -7.88
N ASP A 132 0.47 4.64 -9.21
CA ASP A 132 0.77 3.49 -10.05
C ASP A 132 2.19 2.96 -9.74
N ILE A 133 3.17 3.84 -9.52
CA ILE A 133 4.56 3.40 -9.23
C ILE A 133 4.74 3.00 -7.77
N VAL A 134 4.30 3.84 -6.84
CA VAL A 134 4.56 3.67 -5.41
C VAL A 134 3.65 2.61 -4.83
N VAL A 135 2.35 2.67 -5.09
CA VAL A 135 1.35 1.78 -4.48
C VAL A 135 1.20 0.50 -5.29
N ASP A 136 1.05 0.62 -6.62
CA ASP A 136 0.84 -0.56 -7.48
C ASP A 136 2.15 -1.19 -7.96
N ASN A 137 3.30 -0.63 -7.58
CA ASN A 137 4.63 -1.12 -7.95
C ASN A 137 4.83 -1.29 -9.47
N ALA A 138 4.22 -0.39 -10.26
CA ALA A 138 4.31 -0.44 -11.72
C ALA A 138 5.72 -0.06 -12.20
N ARG A 139 6.18 -0.75 -13.25
CA ARG A 139 7.51 -0.49 -13.84
C ARG A 139 7.51 0.86 -14.55
N ILE A 140 8.59 1.63 -14.38
CA ILE A 140 8.79 2.93 -15.05
C ILE A 140 8.48 2.87 -16.55
N ARG A 141 9.00 1.87 -17.28
CA ARG A 141 8.74 1.73 -18.73
C ARG A 141 7.26 1.53 -19.07
N ASP A 142 6.51 0.81 -18.24
CA ASP A 142 5.08 0.58 -18.47
C ASP A 142 4.28 1.86 -18.24
N ILE A 143 4.68 2.64 -17.23
CA ILE A 143 4.12 3.96 -16.94
C ILE A 143 4.45 4.95 -18.06
N GLU A 144 5.70 4.99 -18.50
CA GLU A 144 6.09 5.85 -19.62
C GLU A 144 5.26 5.56 -20.87
N ARG A 145 5.10 4.28 -21.23
CA ARG A 145 4.24 3.89 -22.36
C ARG A 145 2.78 4.29 -22.13
N ARG A 146 2.23 4.06 -20.93
CA ARG A 146 0.83 4.37 -20.59
C ARG A 146 0.53 5.86 -20.69
N TYR A 147 1.46 6.71 -20.25
CA TYR A 147 1.28 8.17 -20.19
C TYR A 147 1.96 8.92 -21.35
N GLY A 148 2.50 8.22 -22.35
CA GLY A 148 3.19 8.83 -23.49
C GLY A 148 4.50 9.55 -23.13
N LEU A 149 5.11 9.21 -22.00
CA LEU A 149 6.37 9.78 -21.54
C LEU A 149 7.58 9.03 -22.14
N ARG A 150 8.75 9.66 -22.14
CA ARG A 150 9.99 9.10 -22.67
C ARG A 150 11.21 9.52 -21.84
N HIS A 151 12.35 8.89 -22.13
CA HIS A 151 13.68 9.28 -21.62
C HIS A 151 13.84 9.24 -20.09
N GLY A 152 13.05 8.44 -19.37
CA GLY A 152 13.12 8.36 -17.92
C GLY A 152 12.23 9.39 -17.21
N ALA A 153 11.44 10.18 -17.92
CA ALA A 153 10.66 11.28 -17.36
C ALA A 153 9.71 10.83 -16.24
N ALA A 154 9.16 9.60 -16.30
CA ALA A 154 8.32 9.10 -15.21
C ALA A 154 9.09 8.95 -13.88
N ALA A 155 10.38 8.62 -13.91
CA ALA A 155 11.21 8.59 -12.72
C ALA A 155 11.49 10.00 -12.18
N ASP A 156 11.66 10.98 -13.07
CA ASP A 156 11.88 12.38 -12.68
C ASP A 156 10.63 13.00 -12.05
N TYR A 157 9.45 12.74 -12.62
CA TYR A 157 8.17 13.13 -12.02
C TYR A 157 7.95 12.46 -10.67
N LEU A 158 8.28 11.17 -10.54
CA LEU A 158 8.22 10.49 -9.25
C LEU A 158 9.13 11.17 -8.22
N ARG A 159 10.40 11.42 -8.56
CA ARG A 159 11.36 12.09 -7.68
C ARG A 159 10.82 13.44 -7.21
N GLN A 160 10.42 14.29 -8.14
CA GLN A 160 9.89 15.62 -7.83
C GLN A 160 8.64 15.55 -6.93
N ALA A 161 7.72 14.62 -7.18
CA ALA A 161 6.55 14.45 -6.32
C ALA A 161 6.91 14.00 -4.89
N LEU A 162 7.90 13.11 -4.75
CA LEU A 162 8.40 12.68 -3.43
C LEU A 162 9.16 13.80 -2.71
N GLU A 163 9.86 14.67 -3.45
CA GLU A 163 10.46 15.89 -2.89
C GLU A 163 9.40 16.85 -2.36
N ILE A 164 8.30 17.04 -3.08
CA ILE A 164 7.17 17.87 -2.60
C ILE A 164 6.54 17.26 -1.34
N TYR A 165 6.44 15.92 -1.24
CA TYR A 165 5.94 15.24 -0.05
C TYR A 165 6.86 15.39 1.17
N GLY A 166 8.17 15.48 0.93
CA GLY A 166 9.20 15.60 1.96
C GLY A 166 9.38 17.00 2.55
N ARG A 167 8.80 18.03 1.94
CA ARG A 167 8.81 19.41 2.41
C ARG A 167 7.76 19.65 3.49
#